data_AF-A0A8H4QJF8-F1
#
_entry.id   AF-A0A8H4QJF8-F1
#
_cell.length_a   1.000
_cell.length_b   1.000
_cell.length_c   1.000
_cell.angle_alpha   90.00
_cell.angle_beta   90.00
_cell.angle_gamma   90.00
#
_symmetry.space_group_name_H-M   'P 1'
#
loop_
_entity.id
_entity.type
_entity.pdbx_description
1 polymer ?
#
loop_
_entity_poly.entity_id
_entity_poly.type
_entity_poly.pdbx_seq_one_letter_code
_entity_poly.pdbx_strand_id
1 'polypeptide(L)'
;MSSTETSDGQNRFNAGPPNAHIASDAKDERSLSNRAAAEVSKEVEEAAHTSKRNDPLAPAREHGNEPSQGAKKDAEILRDEEEYLKQKDAKKQS
;
A
#
# COMPACT_ATOMS: atom_id res chain seq x y z
N MET A 1 -20.00 31.77 23.01
CA MET A 1 -19.85 31.43 21.59
C MET A 1 -19.00 30.17 21.51
N SER A 2 -19.64 29.01 21.36
CA SER A 2 -18.97 27.70 21.35
C SER A 2 -18.84 27.24 19.91
N SER A 3 -17.64 27.37 19.35
CA SER A 3 -17.32 26.97 17.99
C SER A 3 -17.04 25.47 17.94
N THR A 4 -18.07 24.64 17.75
CA THR A 4 -17.93 23.22 17.41
C THR A 4 -18.96 22.78 16.36
N GLU A 5 -19.07 23.52 15.25
CA GLU A 5 -19.89 23.13 14.11
C GLU A 5 -19.09 23.22 12.81
N THR A 6 -18.19 22.27 12.53
CA THR A 6 -17.70 22.10 11.13
C THR A 6 -17.26 20.68 10.75
N SER A 7 -17.11 19.71 11.65
CA SER A 7 -16.55 18.38 11.31
C SER A 7 -17.56 17.30 10.91
N ASP A 8 -18.87 17.50 11.11
CA ASP A 8 -19.86 16.46 10.79
C ASP A 8 -20.37 16.53 9.35
N GLY A 9 -20.36 17.72 8.73
CA GLY A 9 -20.93 17.97 7.39
C GLY A 9 -20.29 17.18 6.26
N GLN A 10 -18.99 16.97 6.31
CA GLN A 10 -18.21 16.32 5.24
C GLN A 10 -18.28 14.79 5.31
N ASN A 11 -18.45 14.21 6.50
CA ASN A 11 -18.53 12.75 6.68
C ASN A 11 -19.87 12.16 6.22
N ARG A 12 -20.98 12.89 6.36
CA ARG A 12 -22.33 12.39 5.99
C ARG A 12 -22.47 12.05 4.51
N PHE A 13 -21.83 12.84 3.65
CA PHE A 13 -21.90 12.66 2.20
C PHE A 13 -20.87 11.66 1.66
N ASN A 14 -19.84 11.33 2.44
CA ASN A 14 -18.78 10.40 2.05
C ASN A 14 -18.88 9.03 2.77
N ALA A 15 -19.68 8.93 3.83
CA ALA A 15 -19.87 7.69 4.56
C ALA A 15 -20.81 6.75 3.81
N GLY A 16 -20.27 5.61 3.36
CA GLY A 16 -21.08 4.49 2.87
C GLY A 16 -21.90 3.85 4.01
N PRO A 17 -22.95 3.08 3.68
CA PRO A 17 -23.69 2.34 4.69
C PRO A 17 -22.77 1.36 5.43
N PRO A 18 -23.06 1.05 6.72
CA PRO A 18 -22.28 0.08 7.46
C PRO A 18 -22.30 -1.27 6.72
N ASN A 19 -21.16 -1.98 6.72
CA ASN A 19 -20.98 -3.28 6.09
C ASN A 19 -20.99 -3.31 4.55
N ALA A 20 -20.90 -2.16 3.87
CA ALA A 20 -20.88 -2.09 2.40
C ALA A 20 -19.69 -2.81 1.72
N HIS A 21 -18.66 -3.19 2.48
CA HIS A 21 -17.42 -3.78 1.96
C HIS A 21 -17.19 -5.23 2.39
N ILE A 22 -18.23 -5.92 2.88
CA ILE A 22 -18.09 -7.32 3.32
C ILE A 22 -18.05 -8.25 2.09
N ALA A 23 -16.95 -8.99 1.93
CA ALA A 23 -16.77 -9.93 0.83
C ALA A 23 -17.76 -11.12 0.86
N SER A 24 -18.27 -11.45 2.06
CA SER A 24 -19.25 -12.51 2.32
C SER A 24 -20.67 -11.98 2.55
N ASP A 25 -21.03 -10.83 1.99
CA ASP A 25 -22.39 -10.29 2.12
C ASP A 25 -23.42 -11.27 1.54
N ALA A 26 -24.49 -11.55 2.29
CA ALA A 26 -25.59 -12.39 1.83
C ALA A 26 -26.33 -11.76 0.63
N LYS A 27 -26.23 -10.44 0.45
CA LYS A 27 -26.81 -9.69 -0.68
C LYS A 27 -25.85 -9.54 -1.87
N ASP A 28 -24.66 -10.10 -1.79
CA ASP A 28 -23.70 -10.07 -2.90
C ASP A 28 -24.17 -11.00 -4.03
N GLU A 29 -24.48 -10.41 -5.19
CA GLU A 29 -24.97 -11.10 -6.39
C GLU A 29 -23.86 -11.78 -7.20
N ARG A 30 -22.59 -11.67 -6.78
CA ARG A 30 -21.48 -12.39 -7.44
C ARG A 30 -21.65 -13.90 -7.27
N SER A 31 -21.34 -14.64 -8.33
CA SER A 31 -21.28 -16.12 -8.27
C SER A 31 -20.19 -16.60 -7.29
N LEU A 32 -20.35 -17.82 -6.76
CA LEU A 32 -19.35 -18.44 -5.87
C LEU A 32 -17.96 -18.49 -6.51
N SER A 33 -17.89 -18.82 -7.80
CA SER A 33 -16.64 -18.83 -8.57
C SER A 33 -16.00 -17.45 -8.66
N ASN A 34 -16.79 -16.40 -8.89
CA ASN A 34 -16.27 -15.03 -8.96
C ASN A 34 -15.80 -14.53 -7.59
N ARG A 35 -16.49 -14.91 -6.50
CA ARG A 35 -16.07 -14.58 -5.14
C ARG A 35 -14.75 -15.26 -4.79
N ALA A 36 -14.61 -16.55 -5.12
CA ALA A 36 -13.36 -17.28 -4.91
C ALA A 36 -12.19 -16.68 -5.71
N ALA A 37 -12.42 -16.35 -6.99
CA ALA A 37 -11.41 -15.71 -7.83
C ALA A 37 -10.98 -14.34 -7.30
N ALA A 38 -11.91 -13.55 -6.74
CA ALA A 38 -11.61 -12.27 -6.14
C ALA A 38 -10.73 -12.40 -4.89
N GLU A 39 -10.99 -13.40 -4.04
CA GLU A 39 -10.17 -13.65 -2.85
C GLU A 39 -8.73 -14.03 -3.21
N VAL A 40 -8.57 -14.95 -4.18
CA VAL A 40 -7.24 -15.34 -4.68
C VAL A 40 -6.51 -14.16 -5.29
N SER A 41 -7.20 -13.35 -6.10
CA SER A 41 -6.61 -12.14 -6.68
C SER A 41 -6.13 -11.17 -5.61
N LYS A 42 -6.90 -11.01 -4.53
CA LYS A 42 -6.54 -10.15 -3.40
C LYS A 42 -5.31 -10.67 -2.64
N GLU A 43 -5.22 -11.98 -2.42
CA GLU A 43 -4.04 -12.60 -1.80
C GLU A 43 -2.77 -12.38 -2.65
N VAL A 44 -2.87 -12.54 -3.97
CA VAL A 44 -1.77 -12.26 -4.90
C VAL A 44 -1.39 -10.77 -4.87
N GLU A 45 -2.38 -9.88 -4.84
CA GLU A 45 -2.15 -8.44 -4.78
C GLU A 45 -1.48 -8.02 -3.46
N GLU A 46 -1.94 -8.53 -2.32
CA GLU A 46 -1.34 -8.32 -1.00
C GLU A 46 0.12 -8.79 -0.99
N ALA A 47 0.40 -9.99 -1.50
CA ALA A 47 1.75 -10.50 -1.63
C ALA A 47 2.61 -9.58 -2.52
N ALA A 48 2.09 -9.14 -3.67
CA ALA A 48 2.77 -8.21 -4.57
C ALA A 48 3.01 -6.84 -3.92
N HIS A 49 2.06 -6.33 -3.13
CA HIS A 49 2.22 -5.09 -2.36
C HIS A 49 3.35 -5.23 -1.33
N THR A 50 3.47 -6.37 -0.64
CA THR A 50 4.57 -6.56 0.32
C THR A 50 5.94 -6.56 -0.35
N SER A 51 6.08 -7.16 -1.54
CA SER A 51 7.34 -7.11 -2.28
C SER A 51 7.67 -5.70 -2.78
N LYS A 52 6.65 -4.96 -3.24
CA LYS A 52 6.79 -3.58 -3.75
C LYS A 52 7.08 -2.54 -2.67
N ARG A 53 6.83 -2.85 -1.38
CA ARG A 53 7.18 -1.95 -0.26
C ARG A 53 8.69 -1.77 -0.08
N ASN A 54 9.51 -2.74 -0.52
CA ASN A 54 10.95 -2.70 -0.29
C ASN A 54 11.69 -1.86 -1.35
N ASP A 55 11.20 -1.81 -2.58
CA ASP A 55 11.80 -1.02 -3.65
C ASP A 55 10.89 0.19 -3.99
N PRO A 56 11.30 1.42 -3.64
CA PRO A 56 10.51 2.62 -3.93
C PRO A 56 10.34 2.89 -5.44
N LEU A 57 11.17 2.30 -6.31
CA LEU A 57 11.11 2.47 -7.76
C LEU A 57 10.21 1.44 -8.45
N ALA A 58 9.95 0.30 -7.82
CA ALA A 58 9.26 -0.82 -8.45
C ALA A 58 7.85 -0.49 -8.96
N PRO A 59 6.98 0.20 -8.19
CA PRO A 59 5.62 0.50 -8.66
C PRO A 59 5.61 1.32 -9.95
N ALA A 60 6.43 2.37 -10.04
CA ALA A 60 6.48 3.22 -11.22
C ALA A 60 6.97 2.44 -12.45
N ARG A 61 8.02 1.62 -12.29
CA ARG A 61 8.60 0.83 -13.38
C ARG A 61 7.66 -0.25 -13.90
N GLU A 62 6.96 -0.95 -13.01
CA GLU A 62 5.97 -1.96 -13.39
C GLU A 62 4.82 -1.37 -14.21
N HIS A 63 4.40 -0.14 -13.87
CA HIS A 63 3.37 0.58 -14.61
C HIS A 63 3.89 1.29 -15.87
N GLY A 64 5.18 1.15 -16.21
CA GLY A 64 5.81 1.81 -17.37
C GLY A 64 5.97 3.33 -17.22
N ASN A 65 5.88 3.84 -16.00
CA ASN A 65 6.00 5.26 -15.68
C ASN A 65 7.41 5.59 -15.18
N GLU A 66 7.79 6.87 -15.28
CA GLU A 66 9.01 7.34 -14.66
C GLU A 66 8.84 7.48 -13.14
N PRO A 67 9.76 6.95 -12.31
CA PRO A 67 9.72 7.14 -10.86
C PRO A 67 9.80 8.63 -10.47
N SER A 68 9.12 8.97 -9.37
CA SER A 68 9.14 10.33 -8.84
C SER A 68 10.53 10.71 -8.32
N GLN A 69 10.80 12.02 -8.25
CA GLN A 69 12.07 12.53 -7.71
C GLN A 69 12.30 12.11 -6.24
N GLY A 70 11.23 11.95 -5.46
CA GLY A 70 11.31 11.42 -4.09
C GLY A 70 11.75 9.96 -4.07
N ALA A 71 11.08 9.11 -4.85
CA ALA A 71 11.39 7.69 -4.92
C ALA A 71 12.84 7.42 -5.39
N LYS A 72 13.37 8.25 -6.30
CA LYS A 72 14.78 8.20 -6.72
C LYS A 72 15.74 8.48 -5.56
N LYS A 73 15.46 9.53 -4.76
CA LYS A 73 16.29 9.86 -3.59
C LYS A 73 16.20 8.81 -2.49
N ASP A 74 15.01 8.26 -2.26
CA ASP A 74 14.85 7.19 -1.27
C ASP A 74 15.67 5.95 -1.67
N ALA A 75 15.71 5.60 -2.97
CA ALA A 75 16.55 4.53 -3.48
C ALA A 75 18.06 4.83 -3.32
N GLU A 76 18.49 6.07 -3.54
CA GLU A 76 19.88 6.50 -3.33
C GLU A 76 20.27 6.39 -1.84
N ILE A 77 19.42 6.87 -0.93
CA ILE A 77 19.66 6.81 0.52
C ILE A 77 19.76 5.36 0.98
N LEU A 78 18.83 4.49 0.56
CA LEU A 78 18.86 3.06 0.90
C LEU A 78 20.18 2.40 0.47
N ARG A 79 20.66 2.73 -0.72
CA ARG A 79 21.93 2.21 -1.23
C ARG A 79 23.12 2.69 -0.40
N ASP A 80 23.18 3.98 -0.09
CA ASP A 80 24.25 4.57 0.71
C ASP A 80 24.27 3.98 2.14
N GLU A 81 23.09 3.77 2.73
CA GLU A 81 22.93 3.14 4.04
C GLU A 81 23.42 1.68 4.04
N GLU A 82 23.06 0.89 3.02
CA GLU A 82 23.54 -0.48 2.88
C GLU A 82 25.07 -0.56 2.75
N GLU A 83 25.68 0.33 1.96
CA GLU A 83 27.13 0.39 1.80
C GLU A 83 27.82 0.76 3.12
N TYR A 84 27.25 1.69 3.88
CA TYR A 84 27.74 2.06 5.21
C TYR A 84 27.62 0.91 6.22
N LEU A 85 26.48 0.21 6.25
CA LEU A 85 26.24 -0.96 7.09
C LEU A 85 27.27 -2.06 6.80
N LYS A 86 27.51 -2.39 5.51
CA LYS A 86 28.52 -3.38 5.10
C LYS A 86 29.92 -3.03 5.59
N GLN A 87 30.33 -1.76 5.49
CA GLN A 87 31.63 -1.31 6.00
C GLN A 87 31.73 -1.43 7.52
N LYS A 88 30.66 -1.07 8.24
CA LYS A 88 30.60 -1.18 9.70
C LYS A 88 30.65 -2.63 10.17
N ASP A 89 29.94 -3.53 9.49
CA ASP A 89 29.93 -4.96 9.80
C ASP A 89 31.29 -5.60 9.52
N ALA A 90 31.94 -5.25 8.42
CA ALA A 90 33.32 -5.69 8.12
C ALA A 90 34.32 -5.23 9.19
N LYS A 91 34.16 -4.01 9.72
CA LYS A 91 35.00 -3.48 10.80
C LYS A 91 34.72 -4.14 12.16
N LYS A 92 33.53 -4.71 12.36
CA LYS A 92 33.13 -5.38 13.61
C LYS A 92 33.56 -6.86 13.66
N GLN A 93 33.85 -7.45 12.51
CA GLN A 93 34.34 -8.82 12.35
C GLN A 93 35.88 -8.91 12.34
N SER A 94 36.57 -7.76 12.29
CA SER A 94 38.03 -7.62 12.47
C SER A 94 38.37 -7.25 13.91
#